data_AF-A0A535F069-F1
#
_entry.id   AF-A0A535F069-F1
#
_cell.length_a   1.000
_cell.length_b   1.000
_cell.length_c   1.000
_cell.angle_alpha   90.00
_cell.angle_beta   90.00
_cell.angle_gamma   90.00
#
_symmetry.space_group_name_H-M   'P 1'
#
loop_
_entity.id
_entity.type
_entity.pdbx_description
1 polymer ?
#
loop_
_entity_poly.entity_id
_entity_poly.type
_entity_poly.pdbx_seq_one_letter_code
_entity_poly.pdbx_strand_id
1 'polypeptide(L)'
;MPDNPAFFNGMFYGIIGLGVNCGAYLTEVFRTGIESVEKGQSEAGFSLGLTSRQIMRRIVLPQAIRITIPPFTNYFITLIQDSSLLSLISVIELEHQIYAFALPQVDPNNKLFLFILGGLFYLILCYLLSLLARYFEARFAVAYD
;
A
#
# COMPACT_ATOMS: atom_id res chain seq x y z
N MET A 1 18.24 21.56 24.19
CA MET A 1 17.04 21.29 23.39
C MET A 1 17.45 21.54 21.95
N PRO A 2 17.75 20.53 21.11
CA PRO A 2 18.18 20.79 19.75
C PRO A 2 16.98 20.70 18.80
N ASP A 3 16.47 21.86 18.45
CA ASP A 3 15.77 22.25 17.23
C ASP A 3 16.63 21.94 15.99
N ASN A 4 16.71 20.67 15.61
CA ASN A 4 17.38 20.28 14.37
C ASN A 4 16.37 20.32 13.19
N PRO A 5 16.45 21.29 12.25
CA PRO A 5 15.53 21.42 11.11
C PRO A 5 15.61 20.23 10.12
N ALA A 6 16.56 19.32 10.30
CA ALA A 6 16.73 18.13 9.46
C ALA A 6 15.64 17.06 9.70
N PHE A 7 15.16 16.88 10.93
CA PHE A 7 14.17 15.84 11.27
C PHE A 7 12.81 16.10 10.61
N PHE A 8 12.39 17.37 10.58
CA PHE A 8 11.15 17.77 9.91
C PHE A 8 11.25 17.67 8.38
N ASN A 9 12.43 17.83 7.78
CA ASN A 9 12.57 17.76 6.32
C ASN A 9 12.36 16.33 5.79
N GLY A 10 13.10 15.33 6.31
CA GLY A 10 13.08 13.98 5.75
C GLY A 10 11.73 13.28 5.83
N MET A 11 11.11 13.28 7.02
CA MET A 11 9.79 12.67 7.24
C MET A 11 8.70 13.37 6.42
N PHE A 12 8.72 14.70 6.33
CA PHE A 12 7.74 15.47 5.57
C PHE A 12 7.84 15.20 4.07
N TYR A 13 9.05 15.20 3.50
CA TYR A 13 9.24 14.87 2.08
C TYR A 13 8.90 13.42 1.78
N GLY A 14 9.22 12.49 2.68
CA GLY A 14 8.84 11.09 2.55
C GLY A 14 7.31 10.91 2.51
N ILE A 15 6.59 11.54 3.44
CA ILE A 15 5.12 11.51 3.48
C ILE A 15 4.51 12.12 2.22
N ILE A 16 5.03 13.25 1.74
CA ILE A 16 4.52 13.88 0.51
C ILE A 16 4.81 13.01 -0.71
N GLY A 17 6.05 12.51 -0.85
CA GLY A 17 6.45 11.69 -1.98
C GLY A 17 5.63 10.41 -2.08
N LEU A 18 5.51 9.66 -0.98
CA LEU A 18 4.67 8.46 -0.92
C LEU A 18 3.18 8.81 -1.05
N GLY A 19 2.72 9.89 -0.43
CA GLY A 19 1.32 10.31 -0.48
C GLY A 19 0.86 10.67 -1.89
N VAL A 20 1.69 11.38 -2.66
CA VAL A 20 1.40 11.72 -4.06
C VAL A 20 1.45 10.47 -4.95
N ASN A 21 2.45 9.60 -4.77
CA ASN A 21 2.53 8.34 -5.52
C ASN A 21 1.31 7.45 -5.25
N CYS A 22 0.95 7.29 -3.97
CA CYS A 22 -0.21 6.56 -3.52
C CYS A 22 -1.51 7.14 -4.06
N GLY A 23 -1.68 8.46 -3.98
CA GLY A 23 -2.87 9.15 -4.50
C GLY A 23 -3.03 8.95 -6.02
N ALA A 24 -1.93 9.05 -6.78
CA ALA A 24 -1.95 8.83 -8.22
C ALA A 24 -2.34 7.38 -8.58
N TYR A 25 -1.70 6.40 -7.94
CA TYR A 25 -2.00 5.00 -8.16
C TYR A 25 -3.45 4.66 -7.78
N LEU A 26 -3.87 5.10 -6.59
CA LEU A 26 -5.21 4.81 -6.07
C LEU A 26 -6.31 5.43 -6.94
N THR A 27 -6.09 6.64 -7.47
CA THR A 27 -7.01 7.29 -8.41
C THR A 27 -7.22 6.44 -9.66
N GLU A 28 -6.14 5.89 -10.23
CA GLU A 28 -6.20 5.04 -11.42
C GLU A 28 -6.90 3.70 -11.15
N VAL A 29 -6.66 3.12 -9.98
CA VAL A 29 -7.32 1.89 -9.53
C VAL A 29 -8.83 2.12 -9.36
N PHE A 30 -9.25 3.21 -8.72
CA PHE A 30 -10.68 3.54 -8.63
C PHE A 30 -11.30 3.85 -9.99
N ARG A 31 -10.60 4.58 -10.86
CA ARG A 31 -11.05 4.86 -12.24
C ARG A 31 -11.30 3.56 -13.01
N THR A 32 -10.31 2.67 -13.00
CA THR A 32 -10.38 1.36 -13.66
C THR A 32 -11.48 0.48 -13.05
N GLY A 33 -11.64 0.51 -11.72
CA GLY A 33 -12.73 -0.20 -11.04
C GLY A 33 -14.11 0.28 -11.47
N ILE A 34 -14.31 1.60 -11.64
CA ILE A 34 -15.57 2.15 -12.15
C ILE A 34 -15.80 1.78 -13.63
N GLU A 35 -14.76 1.86 -14.46
CA GLU A 35 -14.84 1.54 -15.90
C GLU A 35 -15.04 0.04 -16.18
N SER A 36 -14.62 -0.83 -15.26
CA SER A 36 -14.78 -2.28 -15.38
C SER A 36 -16.21 -2.78 -15.15
N VAL A 37 -17.10 -1.95 -14.60
CA VAL A 37 -18.52 -2.31 -14.44
C VAL A 37 -19.20 -2.34 -15.82
N GLU A 38 -19.86 -3.45 -16.12
CA GLU A 38 -20.50 -3.67 -17.41
C GLU A 38 -21.54 -2.59 -17.74
N LYS A 39 -21.48 -2.02 -18.95
CA LYS A 39 -22.40 -0.97 -19.40
C LYS A 39 -23.87 -1.40 -19.34
N GLY A 40 -24.16 -2.68 -19.55
CA GLY A 40 -25.50 -3.26 -19.44
C GLY A 40 -26.17 -3.01 -18.08
N GLN A 41 -25.41 -2.98 -16.99
CA GLN A 41 -25.92 -2.65 -15.65
C GLN A 41 -26.44 -1.21 -15.57
N SER A 42 -25.75 -0.28 -16.24
CA SER A 42 -26.15 1.12 -16.31
C SER A 42 -27.33 1.31 -17.25
N GLU A 43 -27.32 0.65 -18.42
CA GLU A 43 -28.42 0.67 -19.39
C GLU A 43 -29.72 0.11 -18.79
N ALA A 44 -29.65 -1.02 -18.08
CA ALA A 44 -30.79 -1.58 -17.34
C ALA A 44 -31.31 -0.61 -16.27
N GLY A 45 -30.42 0.08 -15.56
CA GLY A 45 -30.80 1.12 -14.61
C GLY A 45 -31.58 2.26 -15.26
N PHE A 46 -31.15 2.71 -16.44
CA PHE A 46 -31.88 3.71 -17.22
C PHE A 46 -33.23 3.19 -17.71
N SER A 47 -33.32 1.92 -18.15
CA SER A 47 -34.60 1.30 -18.53
C SER A 47 -35.60 1.19 -17.38
N LEU A 48 -35.11 1.11 -16.13
CA LEU A 48 -35.93 1.13 -14.91
C LEU A 48 -36.29 2.55 -14.44
N GLY A 49 -35.95 3.59 -15.22
CA GLY A 49 -36.25 4.99 -14.89
C GLY A 49 -35.33 5.60 -13.82
N LEU A 50 -34.18 4.97 -13.53
CA LEU A 50 -33.22 5.53 -12.58
C LEU A 50 -32.45 6.70 -13.22
N THR A 51 -32.20 7.71 -12.41
CA THR A 51 -31.29 8.82 -12.78
C THR A 51 -29.83 8.36 -12.73
N SER A 52 -28.96 9.01 -13.50
CA SER A 52 -27.52 8.71 -13.51
C SER A 52 -26.89 8.70 -12.11
N ARG A 53 -27.33 9.60 -11.21
CA ARG A 53 -26.86 9.66 -9.82
C ARG A 53 -27.32 8.45 -8.99
N GLN A 54 -28.52 7.93 -9.24
CA GLN A 54 -29.03 6.71 -8.59
C GLN A 54 -28.29 5.47 -9.09
N ILE A 55 -28.05 5.39 -10.40
CA ILE A 55 -27.28 4.30 -11.04
C ILE A 55 -25.86 4.28 -10.46
N MET A 56 -25.17 5.42 -10.45
CA MET A 56 -23.84 5.54 -9.89
C MET A 56 -23.82 5.07 -8.43
N ARG A 57 -24.69 5.59 -7.56
CA ARG A 57 -24.66 5.29 -6.12
C ARG A 57 -25.10 3.87 -5.77
N ARG A 58 -26.07 3.30 -6.49
CA ARG A 58 -26.72 2.03 -6.13
C ARG A 58 -26.21 0.82 -6.91
N ILE A 59 -25.68 1.03 -8.12
CA ILE A 59 -25.31 -0.04 -9.04
C ILE A 59 -23.79 -0.01 -9.25
N VAL A 60 -23.27 1.08 -9.81
CA VAL A 60 -21.86 1.15 -10.26
C VAL A 60 -20.90 1.21 -9.08
N LEU A 61 -21.08 2.14 -8.15
CA LEU A 61 -20.14 2.35 -7.04
C LEU A 61 -19.98 1.12 -6.13
N PRO A 62 -21.06 0.42 -5.70
CA PRO A 62 -20.93 -0.78 -4.89
C PRO A 62 -20.23 -1.94 -5.60
N GLN A 63 -20.41 -2.06 -6.92
CA GLN A 63 -19.72 -3.05 -7.74
C GLN A 63 -18.25 -2.66 -7.90
N ALA A 64 -17.98 -1.44 -8.37
CA ALA A 64 -16.64 -0.88 -8.54
C ALA A 64 -15.78 -1.04 -7.28
N ILE A 65 -16.32 -0.72 -6.09
CA ILE A 65 -15.60 -0.89 -4.82
C ILE A 65 -15.15 -2.34 -4.60
N ARG A 66 -16.00 -3.33 -4.92
CA ARG A 66 -15.65 -4.74 -4.79
C ARG A 66 -14.52 -5.14 -5.74
N ILE A 67 -14.47 -4.54 -6.94
CA ILE A 67 -13.41 -4.75 -7.94
C ILE A 67 -12.08 -4.11 -7.50
N THR A 68 -12.17 -2.94 -6.86
CA THR A 68 -11.02 -2.14 -6.43
C THR A 68 -10.36 -2.65 -5.13
N ILE A 69 -11.09 -3.36 -4.26
CA ILE A 69 -10.56 -3.86 -2.97
C ILE A 69 -9.30 -4.74 -3.14
N PRO A 70 -9.27 -5.78 -4.00
CA PRO A 70 -8.09 -6.61 -4.18
C PRO A 70 -6.83 -5.82 -4.62
N PRO A 71 -6.85 -5.01 -5.71
CA PRO A 71 -5.67 -4.25 -6.11
C PRO A 71 -5.29 -3.16 -5.09
N PHE A 72 -6.25 -2.62 -4.34
CA PHE A 72 -5.96 -1.72 -3.21
C PHE A 72 -5.16 -2.43 -2.11
N THR A 73 -5.59 -3.61 -1.68
CA THR A 73 -4.87 -4.40 -0.67
C THR A 73 -3.48 -4.80 -1.15
N ASN A 74 -3.34 -5.19 -2.42
CA ASN A 74 -2.04 -5.52 -3.00
C ASN A 74 -1.09 -4.30 -2.97
N TYR A 75 -1.58 -3.15 -3.42
CA TYR A 75 -0.78 -1.92 -3.40
C TYR A 75 -0.44 -1.43 -1.99
N PHE A 76 -1.31 -1.67 -1.01
CA PHE A 76 -1.00 -1.35 0.39
C PHE A 76 0.21 -2.14 0.91
N ILE A 77 0.40 -3.39 0.50
CA ILE A 77 1.60 -4.18 0.85
C ILE A 77 2.83 -3.58 0.18
N THR A 78 2.73 -3.26 -1.11
CA THR A 78 3.82 -2.62 -1.86
C THR A 78 4.20 -1.29 -1.23
N LEU A 79 3.23 -0.52 -0.72
CA LEU A 79 3.48 0.75 -0.06
C LEU A 79 4.20 0.58 1.28
N ILE A 80 3.95 -0.49 2.03
CA ILE A 80 4.76 -0.85 3.22
C ILE A 80 6.19 -1.21 2.80
N GLN A 81 6.36 -1.86 1.66
CA GLN A 81 7.68 -2.18 1.14
C GLN A 81 8.43 -0.93 0.65
N ASP A 82 7.75 -0.01 -0.03
CA ASP A 82 8.32 1.26 -0.47
C ASP A 82 8.58 2.21 0.71
N SER A 83 7.81 2.11 1.81
CA SER A 83 8.06 2.91 3.01
C SER A 83 9.40 2.58 3.66
N SER A 84 9.87 1.33 3.59
CA SER A 84 11.19 1.01 4.12
C SER A 84 12.32 1.70 3.36
N LEU A 85 12.16 2.00 2.06
CA LEU A 85 13.14 2.80 1.31
C LEU A 85 13.28 4.23 1.87
N LEU A 86 12.28 4.75 2.61
CA LEU A 86 12.40 6.04 3.29
C LEU A 86 13.34 6.01 4.50
N SER A 87 13.71 4.82 5.00
CA SER A 87 14.77 4.73 6.03
C SER A 87 16.11 5.30 5.54
N LEU A 88 16.34 5.27 4.22
CA LEU A 88 17.48 5.86 3.53
C LEU A 88 17.54 7.40 3.70
N ILE A 89 16.41 8.04 3.99
CA ILE A 89 16.26 9.49 4.21
C ILE A 89 16.04 9.79 5.72
N SER A 90 16.52 8.91 6.61
CA SER A 90 16.50 9.08 8.07
C SER A 90 15.11 9.10 8.72
N VAL A 91 14.11 8.47 8.10
CA VAL A 91 12.87 8.13 8.81
C VAL A 91 13.16 6.93 9.72
N ILE A 92 12.85 7.05 11.01
CA ILE A 92 13.10 5.99 12.00
C ILE A 92 12.14 4.83 11.72
N GLU A 93 12.62 3.83 10.97
CA GLU A 93 11.93 2.57 10.71
C GLU A 93 12.78 1.37 11.17
N LEU A 94 12.25 0.15 11.00
CA LEU A 94 12.93 -1.10 11.37
C LEU A 94 14.34 -1.19 10.77
N GLU A 95 14.51 -0.76 9.53
CA GLU A 95 15.81 -0.71 8.85
C GLU A 95 16.76 0.29 9.53
N HIS A 96 16.27 1.46 9.94
CA HIS A 96 17.07 2.43 10.70
C HIS A 96 17.57 1.83 12.02
N GLN A 97 16.76 1.03 12.71
CA GLN A 97 17.21 0.31 13.91
C GLN A 97 18.30 -0.72 13.58
N ILE A 98 18.15 -1.48 12.50
CA ILE A 98 19.18 -2.44 12.06
C ILE A 98 20.51 -1.71 11.79
N TYR A 99 20.50 -0.58 11.08
CA TYR A 99 21.70 0.23 10.87
C TYR A 99 22.27 0.79 12.18
N ALA A 100 21.42 1.27 13.09
CA ALA A 100 21.86 1.80 14.37
C ALA A 100 22.59 0.75 15.23
N PHE A 101 22.18 -0.52 15.16
CA PHE A 101 22.85 -1.63 15.85
C PHE A 101 24.07 -2.19 15.09
N ALA A 102 24.07 -2.16 13.76
CA ALA A 102 25.13 -2.74 12.93
C ALA A 102 26.32 -1.80 12.67
N LEU A 103 26.10 -0.48 12.60
CA LEU A 103 27.16 0.50 12.29
C LEU A 103 28.22 0.66 13.39
N PRO A 104 27.91 0.62 14.70
CA PRO A 104 28.91 0.72 15.76
C PRO A 104 29.82 -0.51 15.90
N GLN A 105 29.48 -1.62 15.23
CA GLN A 105 30.25 -2.87 15.31
C GLN A 105 31.52 -2.78 14.47
N VAL A 106 32.66 -3.03 15.11
CA VAL A 106 34.00 -2.99 14.48
C VAL A 106 34.36 -4.33 13.84
N ASP A 107 33.82 -5.44 14.37
CA ASP A 107 34.06 -6.79 13.86
C ASP A 107 33.28 -7.06 12.56
N PRO A 108 33.94 -7.35 11.42
CA PRO A 108 33.28 -7.55 10.13
C PRO A 108 32.27 -8.70 10.12
N ASN A 109 32.56 -9.79 10.84
CA ASN A 109 31.69 -10.97 10.92
C ASN A 109 30.37 -10.66 11.69
N ASN A 110 30.45 -9.94 12.80
CA ASN A 110 29.26 -9.55 13.56
C ASN A 110 28.43 -8.52 12.80
N LYS A 111 29.08 -7.61 12.08
CA LYS A 111 28.40 -6.62 11.23
C LYS A 111 27.62 -7.30 10.11
N LEU A 112 28.23 -8.25 9.39
CA LEU A 112 27.55 -9.06 8.37
C LEU A 112 26.39 -9.87 8.95
N PHE A 113 26.59 -10.49 10.11
CA PHE A 113 25.54 -11.27 10.78
C PHE A 113 24.31 -10.41 11.10
N LEU A 114 24.49 -9.19 11.60
CA LEU A 114 23.38 -8.27 11.91
C LEU A 114 22.62 -7.81 10.66
N PHE A 115 23.31 -7.57 9.54
CA PHE A 115 22.64 -7.24 8.28
C PHE A 115 21.82 -8.42 7.74
N ILE A 116 22.37 -9.63 7.78
CA ILE A 116 21.66 -10.85 7.36
C ILE A 116 20.44 -11.08 8.25
N LEU A 117 20.58 -10.93 9.56
CA LEU A 117 19.49 -11.09 10.52
C LEU A 117 18.39 -10.05 10.31
N GLY A 118 18.77 -8.79 10.07
CA GLY A 118 17.84 -7.71 9.75
C GLY A 118 17.08 -7.96 8.45
N GLY A 119 17.78 -8.40 7.39
CA GLY A 119 17.17 -8.77 6.11
C GLY A 119 16.21 -9.96 6.24
N LEU A 120 16.55 -10.97 7.05
CA LEU A 120 15.65 -12.10 7.35
C LEU A 120 14.40 -11.65 8.09
N PHE A 121 14.52 -10.77 9.08
CA PHE A 121 13.37 -10.21 9.79
C PHE A 121 12.44 -9.45 8.85
N TYR A 122 13.01 -8.63 7.97
CA TYR A 122 12.27 -7.90 6.97
C TYR A 122 11.54 -8.85 6.00
N LEU A 123 12.24 -9.90 5.53
CA LEU A 123 11.65 -10.93 4.67
C LEU A 123 10.48 -11.65 5.35
N ILE A 124 10.61 -12.01 6.62
CA ILE A 124 9.53 -12.67 7.38
C ILE A 124 8.31 -11.74 7.51
N LEU A 125 8.52 -10.46 7.82
CA LEU A 125 7.44 -9.47 7.92
C LEU A 125 6.72 -9.29 6.58
N CYS A 126 7.46 -9.08 5.49
CA CYS A 126 6.89 -8.96 4.14
C CYS A 126 6.15 -10.23 3.73
N TYR A 127 6.70 -11.41 4.04
CA TYR A 127 6.07 -12.69 3.74
C TYR A 127 4.75 -12.89 4.51
N LEU A 128 4.72 -12.57 5.80
CA LEU A 128 3.51 -12.64 6.62
C LEU A 128 2.42 -11.67 6.12
N LEU A 129 2.80 -10.44 5.76
CA LEU A 129 1.90 -9.45 5.16
C LEU A 129 1.34 -9.93 3.81
N SER A 130 2.19 -10.52 2.95
CA SER A 130 1.75 -11.11 1.68
C SER A 130 0.75 -12.24 1.89
N LEU A 131 0.98 -13.10 2.88
CA LEU A 131 0.06 -14.19 3.24
C LEU A 131 -1.29 -13.67 3.75
N LEU A 132 -1.27 -12.68 4.64
CA LEU A 132 -2.48 -12.01 5.14
C LEU A 132 -3.28 -11.39 3.99
N ALA A 133 -2.61 -10.69 3.08
CA ALA A 133 -3.27 -10.10 1.93
C ALA A 133 -3.87 -11.13 0.99
N ARG A 134 -3.14 -12.21 0.67
CA ARG A 134 -3.68 -13.33 -0.14
C ARG A 134 -4.89 -13.96 0.53
N TYR A 135 -4.89 -14.06 1.86
CA TYR A 135 -6.05 -14.56 2.62
C TYR A 135 -7.25 -13.61 2.51
N PHE A 136 -7.04 -12.30 2.62
CA PHE A 136 -8.10 -11.31 2.40
C PHE A 136 -8.59 -11.35 0.95
N GLU A 137 -7.69 -11.39 -0.04
CA GLU A 137 -8.02 -11.51 -1.47
C GLU A 137 -8.85 -12.77 -1.73
N ALA A 138 -8.46 -13.94 -1.22
CA ALA A 138 -9.19 -15.19 -1.41
C ALA A 138 -10.62 -15.11 -0.83
N ARG A 139 -10.81 -14.40 0.30
CA ARG A 139 -12.14 -14.20 0.88
C ARG A 139 -13.03 -13.27 0.07
N PHE A 140 -12.46 -12.29 -0.63
CA PHE A 140 -13.20 -11.34 -1.47
C PHE A 140 -13.37 -11.83 -2.91
N ALA A 141 -12.45 -12.65 -3.42
CA ALA A 141 -12.50 -13.26 -4.76
C ALA A 141 -13.55 -14.39 -4.87
N VAL A 142 -13.90 -15.08 -3.77
CA VAL A 142 -14.98 -16.08 -3.76
C VAL A 142 -16.38 -15.46 -3.98
N ALA A 143 -16.51 -14.12 -3.95
CA ALA A 143 -17.75 -13.42 -4.29
C ALA A 143 -17.87 -13.07 -5.79
N TYR A 144 -16.96 -13.60 -6.64
CA TYR A 144 -16.82 -13.25 -8.05
C TYR A 144 -17.22 -14.37 -9.03
N ASP A 145 -17.74 -15.50 -8.53
CA ASP A 145 -18.40 -16.55 -9.31
C ASP A 145 -19.93 -16.51 -9.15
#